data_AF-V5I6J4-F1
#
_entry.id   AF-V5I6J4-F1
#
_cell.length_a   1.000
_cell.length_b   1.000
_cell.length_c   1.000
_cell.angle_alpha   90.00
_cell.angle_beta   90.00
_cell.angle_gamma   90.00
#
_symmetry.space_group_name_H-M   'P 1'
#
loop_
_entity.id
_entity.type
_entity.pdbx_description
1 polymer ?
#
loop_
_entity_poly.entity_id
_entity_poly.type
_entity_poly.pdbx_seq_one_letter_code
_entity_poly.pdbx_strand_id
1 'polypeptide(L)'
;HFQLYGPNSPWYHTRLRPGTHRFLNNIYDYYELHICTFGARNYAHTIAMFLDADQKIFSNRILSRDECFDPTSKKANLKALFPCGDDMVCIIDDREDVWSHASNLIHVKPYHFFQHTGDINAPPGLDKHEDDNKAGFDLTKLKEKVVLNSEHLKDRELLITNGSTGTEIEAAKGNDCSMKISVDKDVKLNGNSCDENEKIEEVTFSKNETG
;
A
#
# COMPACT_ATOMS: atom_id res chain seq x y z
N HIS A 1 5.05 0.66 -5.43
CA HIS A 1 4.32 1.39 -6.49
C HIS A 1 3.83 0.39 -7.51
N PHE A 2 2.61 0.55 -8.02
CA PHE A 2 2.04 -0.36 -9.02
C PHE A 2 0.95 0.34 -9.84
N GLN A 3 0.58 -0.27 -10.96
CA GLN A 3 -0.52 0.14 -11.83
C GLN A 3 -1.46 -1.06 -11.99
N LEU A 4 -2.77 -0.84 -11.88
CA LEU A 4 -3.76 -1.92 -11.85
C LEU A 4 -4.29 -2.33 -13.22
N TYR A 5 -4.35 -1.40 -14.18
CA TYR A 5 -5.00 -1.62 -15.49
C TYR A 5 -4.03 -1.37 -16.65
N GLY A 6 -2.73 -1.55 -16.41
CA GLY A 6 -1.67 -1.37 -17.40
C GLY A 6 -1.02 0.02 -17.42
N PRO A 7 -0.13 0.27 -18.41
CA PRO A 7 0.79 1.43 -18.41
C PRO A 7 0.12 2.81 -18.39
N ASN A 8 -1.13 2.90 -18.86
CA ASN A 8 -1.88 4.16 -18.93
C ASN A 8 -2.80 4.38 -17.71
N SER A 9 -2.79 3.48 -16.73
CA SER A 9 -3.62 3.60 -15.52
C SER A 9 -2.92 4.43 -14.43
N PRO A 10 -3.66 5.00 -13.47
CA PRO A 10 -3.06 5.75 -12.37
C PRO A 10 -2.04 4.91 -11.59
N TRP A 11 -0.98 5.58 -11.11
CA TRP A 11 -0.02 4.98 -10.19
C TRP A 11 -0.60 4.91 -8.79
N TYR A 12 -0.56 3.71 -8.21
CA TYR A 12 -0.85 3.49 -6.80
C TYR A 12 0.45 3.52 -5.99
N HIS A 13 0.44 4.39 -4.99
CA HIS A 13 1.49 4.51 -3.99
C HIS A 13 0.99 3.85 -2.71
N THR A 14 1.72 2.88 -2.19
CA THR A 14 1.35 2.17 -0.96
C THR A 14 2.51 2.23 0.02
N ARG A 15 2.17 2.35 1.29
CA ARG A 15 3.13 2.26 2.39
C ARG A 15 2.56 1.30 3.41
N LEU A 16 3.34 0.28 3.76
CA LEU A 16 2.99 -0.60 4.86
C LEU A 16 3.21 0.11 6.20
N ARG A 17 2.38 -0.22 7.18
CA ARG A 17 2.58 0.25 8.56
C ARG A 17 3.89 -0.32 9.12
N PRO A 18 4.67 0.44 9.89
CA PRO A 18 5.90 -0.08 10.48
C PRO A 18 5.61 -1.33 11.33
N GLY A 19 6.38 -2.39 11.11
CA GLY A 19 6.22 -3.65 11.84
C GLY A 19 5.20 -4.63 11.24
N THR A 20 4.51 -4.31 10.13
CA THR A 20 3.49 -5.19 9.53
C THR A 20 3.93 -6.64 9.37
N HIS A 21 5.07 -6.92 8.73
CA HIS A 21 5.52 -8.31 8.54
C HIS A 21 5.84 -9.03 9.85
N ARG A 22 6.47 -8.33 10.82
CA ARG A 22 6.75 -8.92 12.14
C ARG A 22 5.45 -9.29 12.83
N PHE A 23 4.48 -8.38 12.81
CA PHE A 23 3.17 -8.66 13.37
C PHE A 23 2.53 -9.87 12.69
N LEU A 24 2.35 -9.84 11.36
CA LEU A 24 1.70 -10.92 10.62
C LEU A 24 2.36 -12.28 10.90
N ASN A 25 3.69 -12.34 10.95
CA ASN A 25 4.42 -13.56 11.29
C ASN A 25 4.15 -14.03 12.73
N ASN A 26 4.08 -13.11 13.70
CA ASN A 26 3.85 -13.46 15.10
C ASN A 26 2.43 -14.01 15.35
N ILE A 27 1.44 -13.44 14.68
CA ILE A 27 0.02 -13.80 14.88
C ILE A 27 -0.47 -14.92 13.97
N TYR A 28 0.20 -15.17 12.84
CA TYR A 28 -0.12 -16.25 11.91
C TYR A 28 -0.14 -17.65 12.57
N ASP A 29 0.71 -17.89 13.57
CA ASP A 29 0.74 -19.17 14.28
C ASP A 29 -0.50 -19.39 15.17
N TYR A 30 -1.22 -18.32 15.53
CA TYR A 30 -2.37 -18.36 16.44
C TYR A 30 -3.72 -18.19 15.74
N TYR A 31 -3.73 -17.58 14.55
CA TYR A 31 -4.93 -17.20 13.83
C TYR A 31 -4.81 -17.53 12.33
N GLU A 32 -5.91 -18.00 11.76
CA GLU A 32 -6.14 -17.96 10.32
C GLU A 32 -6.47 -16.53 9.89
N LEU A 33 -5.66 -15.98 8.97
CA LEU A 33 -5.76 -14.58 8.58
C LEU A 33 -6.61 -14.41 7.32
N HIS A 34 -7.53 -13.45 7.39
CA HIS A 34 -8.42 -13.04 6.29
C HIS A 34 -8.26 -11.54 6.03
N ILE A 35 -8.26 -11.14 4.75
CA ILE A 35 -8.37 -9.74 4.34
C ILE A 35 -9.84 -9.45 4.01
N CYS A 36 -10.40 -8.40 4.61
CA CYS A 36 -11.74 -7.91 4.31
C CYS A 36 -11.69 -6.40 4.04
N THR A 37 -11.86 -6.00 2.79
CA THR A 37 -11.62 -4.61 2.35
C THR A 37 -12.67 -4.14 1.36
N PHE A 38 -12.93 -2.82 1.36
CA PHE A 38 -13.72 -2.17 0.31
C PHE A 38 -12.89 -1.77 -0.93
N GLY A 39 -11.62 -2.16 -0.97
CA GLY A 39 -10.83 -2.12 -2.20
C GLY A 39 -11.38 -3.06 -3.28
N ALA A 40 -11.12 -2.73 -4.55
CA ALA A 40 -11.43 -3.63 -5.67
C ALA A 40 -10.61 -4.93 -5.59
N ARG A 41 -11.09 -6.01 -6.19
CA ARG A 41 -10.46 -7.34 -6.16
C ARG A 41 -8.99 -7.31 -6.58
N ASN A 42 -8.69 -6.70 -7.71
CA ASN A 42 -7.31 -6.59 -8.22
C ASN A 42 -6.40 -5.77 -7.30
N TYR A 43 -6.93 -4.72 -6.67
CA TYR A 43 -6.21 -3.95 -5.66
C TYR A 43 -5.90 -4.81 -4.44
N ALA A 44 -6.90 -5.48 -3.86
CA ALA A 44 -6.74 -6.34 -2.69
C ALA A 44 -5.70 -7.44 -2.92
N HIS A 45 -5.77 -8.14 -4.06
CA HIS A 45 -4.78 -9.16 -4.42
C HIS A 45 -3.38 -8.57 -4.64
N THR A 46 -3.26 -7.38 -5.24
CA THR A 46 -1.95 -6.74 -5.43
C THR A 46 -1.31 -6.35 -4.09
N ILE A 47 -2.10 -5.83 -3.14
CA ILE A 47 -1.61 -5.52 -1.79
C ILE A 47 -1.25 -6.81 -1.03
N ALA A 48 -2.06 -7.87 -1.14
CA ALA A 48 -1.76 -9.17 -0.54
C ALA A 48 -0.40 -9.72 -1.02
N MET A 49 -0.06 -9.56 -2.31
CA MET A 49 1.26 -9.95 -2.83
C MET A 49 2.42 -9.18 -2.20
N PHE A 50 2.22 -7.94 -1.75
CA PHE A 50 3.26 -7.21 -1.00
C PHE A 50 3.37 -7.67 0.46
N LEU A 51 2.28 -8.17 1.04
CA LEU A 51 2.24 -8.63 2.43
C LEU A 51 2.74 -10.08 2.58
N ASP A 52 2.39 -10.93 1.62
CA ASP A 52 2.44 -12.40 1.67
C ASP A 52 2.74 -12.97 0.28
N ALA A 53 3.99 -12.78 -0.18
CA ALA A 53 4.39 -13.12 -1.54
C ALA A 53 4.31 -14.64 -1.85
N ASP A 54 4.49 -15.49 -0.83
CA ASP A 54 4.38 -16.95 -0.91
C ASP A 54 2.95 -17.45 -0.64
N GLN A 55 2.00 -16.55 -0.38
CA GLN A 55 0.58 -16.85 -0.13
C GLN A 55 0.36 -17.81 1.05
N LYS A 56 1.28 -17.79 2.03
CA LYS A 56 1.25 -18.66 3.21
C LYS A 56 0.27 -18.14 4.26
N ILE A 57 0.19 -16.83 4.41
CA ILE A 57 -0.52 -16.13 5.48
C ILE A 57 -2.01 -15.98 5.15
N PHE A 58 -2.35 -15.43 3.99
CA PHE A 58 -3.73 -15.16 3.58
C PHE A 58 -4.25 -16.17 2.57
N SER A 59 -3.37 -16.74 1.72
CA SER A 59 -3.77 -17.62 0.63
C SER A 59 -4.91 -16.99 -0.20
N ASN A 60 -6.05 -17.68 -0.34
CA ASN A 60 -7.23 -17.18 -1.05
C ASN A 60 -8.29 -16.52 -0.15
N ARG A 61 -7.98 -16.25 1.12
CA ARG A 61 -8.92 -15.67 2.11
C ARG A 61 -8.97 -14.15 2.02
N ILE A 62 -9.39 -13.67 0.85
CA ILE A 62 -9.48 -12.25 0.54
C ILE A 62 -10.92 -11.97 0.08
N LEU A 63 -11.61 -11.14 0.85
CA LEU A 63 -12.94 -10.62 0.54
C LEU A 63 -12.79 -9.16 0.15
N SER A 64 -13.00 -8.86 -1.14
CA SER A 64 -12.96 -7.49 -1.66
C SER A 64 -14.37 -6.91 -1.82
N ARG A 65 -14.45 -5.64 -2.22
CA ARG A 65 -15.72 -4.97 -2.52
C ARG A 65 -16.58 -5.73 -3.53
N ASP A 66 -15.95 -6.42 -4.46
CA ASP A 66 -16.59 -7.20 -5.52
C ASP A 66 -17.35 -8.41 -4.97
N GLU A 67 -16.97 -8.92 -3.79
CA GLU A 67 -17.65 -10.03 -3.11
C GLU A 67 -18.45 -9.61 -1.86
N CYS A 68 -18.34 -8.35 -1.43
CA CYS A 68 -19.14 -7.82 -0.32
C CYS A 68 -20.64 -7.85 -0.63
N PHE A 69 -21.44 -8.41 0.28
CA PHE A 69 -22.91 -8.38 0.13
C PHE A 69 -23.50 -6.98 0.28
N ASP A 70 -22.88 -6.16 1.14
CA ASP A 70 -23.30 -4.78 1.40
C ASP A 70 -22.14 -3.84 1.05
N PRO A 71 -22.36 -2.85 0.16
CA PRO A 71 -21.31 -1.92 -0.27
C PRO A 71 -20.85 -0.96 0.84
N THR A 72 -21.56 -0.91 1.98
CA THR A 72 -21.32 0.00 3.11
C THR A 72 -21.08 -0.71 4.44
N SER A 73 -21.29 -2.03 4.51
CA SER A 73 -21.15 -2.81 5.73
C SER A 73 -20.38 -4.11 5.50
N LYS A 74 -19.27 -4.28 6.22
CA LYS A 74 -18.51 -5.55 6.24
C LYS A 74 -19.18 -6.58 7.14
N LYS A 75 -20.00 -6.17 8.12
CA LYS A 75 -20.66 -7.06 9.09
C LYS A 75 -21.56 -8.10 8.42
N ALA A 76 -22.21 -7.74 7.31
CA ALA A 76 -23.06 -8.66 6.55
C ALA A 76 -22.31 -9.91 6.07
N ASN A 77 -20.99 -9.82 5.86
CA ASN A 77 -20.16 -10.93 5.41
C ASN A 77 -19.81 -11.91 6.53
N LEU A 78 -19.85 -11.52 7.81
CA LEU A 78 -19.44 -12.40 8.93
C LEU A 78 -20.22 -13.70 8.96
N LYS A 79 -21.53 -13.66 8.70
CA LYS A 79 -22.36 -14.87 8.71
C LYS A 79 -22.02 -15.83 7.57
N ALA A 80 -21.55 -15.31 6.43
CA ALA A 80 -21.14 -16.15 5.31
C ALA A 80 -19.73 -16.71 5.50
N LEU A 81 -18.83 -15.91 6.08
CA LEU A 81 -17.46 -16.34 6.42
C LEU A 81 -17.46 -17.35 7.58
N PHE A 82 -18.31 -17.12 8.58
CA PHE A 82 -18.35 -17.85 9.84
C PHE A 82 -19.80 -18.28 10.16
N PRO A 83 -20.32 -19.31 9.48
CA PRO A 83 -21.73 -19.72 9.62
C PRO A 83 -22.11 -20.22 11.01
N CYS A 84 -21.11 -20.65 11.79
CA CYS A 84 -21.29 -21.15 13.16
C CYS A 84 -21.24 -20.05 14.23
N GLY A 85 -21.06 -18.77 13.85
CA GLY A 85 -20.94 -17.64 14.76
C GLY A 85 -19.56 -16.99 14.73
N ASP A 86 -19.44 -15.82 15.37
CA ASP A 86 -18.26 -14.96 15.38
C ASP A 86 -17.52 -14.92 16.73
N ASP A 87 -17.82 -15.85 17.64
CA ASP A 87 -17.20 -15.97 18.97
C ASP A 87 -15.68 -16.18 18.91
N MET A 88 -15.18 -16.81 17.84
CA MET A 88 -13.76 -17.10 17.60
C MET A 88 -13.12 -16.14 16.58
N VAL A 89 -13.85 -15.11 16.18
CA VAL A 89 -13.43 -14.10 15.22
C VAL A 89 -12.99 -12.86 15.96
N CYS A 90 -11.82 -12.34 15.61
CA CYS A 90 -11.32 -11.05 16.09
C CYS A 90 -11.14 -10.15 14.88
N ILE A 91 -11.65 -8.92 14.93
CA ILE A 91 -11.61 -7.99 13.80
C ILE A 91 -10.65 -6.86 14.17
N ILE A 92 -9.69 -6.53 13.30
CA ILE A 92 -8.88 -5.31 13.41
C ILE A 92 -9.24 -4.42 12.23
N ASP A 93 -9.78 -3.25 12.51
CA ASP A 93 -10.21 -2.28 11.51
C ASP A 93 -10.19 -0.88 12.12
N ASP A 94 -9.89 0.14 11.33
CA ASP A 94 -9.86 1.55 11.76
C ASP A 94 -11.25 2.20 11.71
N ARG A 95 -12.26 1.47 11.24
CA ARG A 95 -13.64 1.95 11.09
C ARG A 95 -14.63 1.07 11.84
N GLU A 96 -15.21 1.62 12.90
CA GLU A 96 -16.28 0.92 13.65
C GLU A 96 -17.63 0.89 12.91
N ASP A 97 -17.90 1.94 12.12
CA ASP A 97 -19.16 2.15 11.41
C ASP A 97 -19.47 1.03 10.42
N VAL A 98 -18.46 0.56 9.69
CA VAL A 98 -18.61 -0.49 8.67
C VAL A 98 -18.78 -1.89 9.27
N TRP A 99 -18.53 -2.04 10.58
CA TRP A 99 -18.75 -3.27 11.35
C TRP A 99 -19.95 -3.17 12.29
N SER A 100 -20.75 -2.11 12.17
CA SER A 100 -21.88 -1.82 13.07
C SER A 100 -21.51 -1.99 14.55
N HIS A 101 -20.34 -1.46 14.93
CA HIS A 101 -19.77 -1.52 16.29
C HIS A 101 -19.79 -2.94 16.90
N ALA A 102 -19.32 -3.93 16.13
CA ALA A 102 -19.21 -5.32 16.60
C ALA A 102 -18.35 -5.42 17.86
N SER A 103 -18.74 -6.26 18.82
CA SER A 103 -18.06 -6.39 20.11
C SER A 103 -16.67 -7.04 20.04
N ASN A 104 -16.42 -7.80 18.96
CA ASN A 104 -15.15 -8.43 18.63
C ASN A 104 -14.25 -7.57 17.73
N LEU A 105 -14.60 -6.28 17.53
CA LEU A 105 -13.76 -5.30 16.85
C LEU A 105 -12.76 -4.67 17.80
N ILE A 106 -11.48 -4.81 17.46
CA ILE A 106 -10.39 -4.01 18.00
C ILE A 106 -10.21 -2.81 17.07
N HIS A 107 -10.77 -1.67 17.49
CA HIS A 107 -10.63 -0.41 16.77
C HIS A 107 -9.18 0.09 16.88
N VAL A 108 -8.54 0.26 15.73
CA VAL A 108 -7.17 0.77 15.61
C VAL A 108 -7.17 2.19 15.10
N LYS A 109 -6.10 2.92 15.43
CA LYS A 109 -5.90 4.27 14.88
C LYS A 109 -5.66 4.17 13.36
N PRO A 110 -6.35 4.98 12.54
CA PRO A 110 -6.10 5.13 11.10
C PRO A 110 -4.61 5.43 10.81
N TYR A 111 -4.05 4.83 9.75
CA TYR A 111 -2.65 5.02 9.38
C TYR A 111 -2.46 6.11 8.33
N HIS A 112 -2.27 7.34 8.81
CA HIS A 112 -1.99 8.50 7.96
C HIS A 112 -0.50 8.63 7.62
N PHE A 113 -0.05 7.91 6.59
CA PHE A 113 1.31 8.10 6.06
C PHE A 113 1.40 9.22 5.03
N PHE A 114 0.44 9.36 4.11
CA PHE A 114 0.44 10.41 3.10
C PHE A 114 -0.50 11.53 3.53
N GLN A 115 0.01 12.76 3.66
CA GLN A 115 -0.85 13.89 4.02
C GLN A 115 -1.92 14.13 2.96
N HIS A 116 -3.09 14.62 3.42
CA HIS A 116 -4.23 14.95 2.55
C HIS A 116 -4.75 13.78 1.71
N THR A 117 -4.42 12.55 2.10
CA THR A 117 -4.88 11.33 1.45
C THR A 117 -5.72 10.58 2.46
N GLY A 118 -7.05 10.77 2.38
CA GLY A 118 -8.00 9.96 3.15
C GLY A 118 -8.10 8.52 2.60
N ASP A 119 -9.10 7.78 3.07
CA ASP A 119 -9.39 6.44 2.55
C ASP A 119 -9.91 6.49 1.10
N ILE A 120 -9.04 6.15 0.14
CA ILE A 120 -9.36 6.13 -1.29
C ILE A 120 -10.36 5.03 -1.67
N ASN A 121 -10.64 4.08 -0.77
CA ASN A 121 -11.58 2.99 -0.96
C ASN A 121 -12.79 3.09 -0.01
N ALA A 122 -13.01 4.27 0.60
CA ALA A 122 -14.12 4.49 1.51
C ALA A 122 -15.46 4.08 0.86
N PRO A 123 -16.36 3.43 1.61
CA PRO A 123 -17.69 3.15 1.12
C PRO A 123 -18.44 4.42 0.71
N PRO A 124 -19.29 4.34 -0.33
CA PRO A 124 -20.07 5.49 -0.77
C PRO A 124 -20.87 6.13 0.37
N GLY A 125 -20.70 7.44 0.57
CA GLY A 125 -21.44 8.20 1.59
C GLY A 125 -20.93 8.05 3.02
N LEU A 126 -19.82 7.31 3.22
CA LEU A 126 -19.14 7.19 4.50
C LEU A 126 -17.69 7.72 4.44
N ASP A 127 -17.44 8.69 3.57
CA ASP A 127 -16.16 9.39 3.51
C ASP A 127 -15.93 10.16 4.82
N LYS A 128 -14.83 9.86 5.52
CA LYS A 128 -14.43 10.63 6.70
C LYS A 128 -13.41 11.67 6.27
N HIS A 129 -13.74 12.95 6.50
CA HIS A 129 -12.75 14.02 6.47
C HIS A 129 -12.03 14.02 7.81
N GLU A 130 -11.03 13.16 7.96
CA GLU A 130 -10.17 13.18 9.12
C GLU A 130 -9.27 14.45 9.06
N ASP A 131 -8.83 14.95 10.23
CA ASP A 131 -7.96 16.12 10.33
C ASP A 131 -6.53 15.78 9.87
N ASP A 132 -6.38 15.43 8.60
CA ASP A 132 -5.15 14.98 7.93
C ASP A 132 -4.07 16.07 7.87
N ASN A 133 -4.40 17.28 8.33
CA ASN A 133 -3.59 18.49 8.22
C ASN A 133 -2.35 18.53 9.12
N LYS A 134 -2.09 17.50 9.96
CA LYS A 134 -1.02 17.54 10.97
C LYS A 134 -0.08 16.34 11.02
N ALA A 135 -0.38 15.21 10.36
CA ALA A 135 0.44 14.00 10.44
C ALA A 135 0.62 13.34 9.06
N GLY A 136 1.83 12.84 8.77
CA GLY A 136 2.16 12.17 7.52
C GLY A 136 3.27 12.89 6.73
N PHE A 137 3.72 12.26 5.66
CA PHE A 137 4.67 12.77 4.69
C PHE A 137 3.95 13.61 3.62
N ASP A 138 4.38 14.87 3.48
CA ASP A 138 3.85 15.81 2.50
C ASP A 138 4.53 15.62 1.13
N LEU A 139 3.76 15.14 0.15
CA LEU A 139 4.26 14.94 -1.22
C LEU A 139 4.44 16.26 -1.98
N THR A 140 3.81 17.37 -1.56
CA THR A 140 3.96 18.67 -2.24
C THR A 140 5.38 19.22 -2.09
N LYS A 141 6.00 19.00 -0.93
CA LYS A 141 7.41 19.35 -0.65
C LYS A 141 8.42 18.63 -1.54
N LEU A 142 8.09 17.44 -2.04
CA LEU A 142 8.93 16.73 -3.02
C LEU A 142 8.85 17.36 -4.42
N LYS A 143 7.65 17.79 -4.85
CA LYS A 143 7.48 18.47 -6.14
C LYS A 143 8.29 19.76 -6.19
N GLU A 144 8.28 20.55 -5.11
CA GLU A 144 9.07 21.78 -5.01
C GLU A 144 10.59 21.51 -5.13
N LYS A 145 11.11 20.49 -4.45
CA LYS A 145 12.53 20.13 -4.54
C LYS A 145 12.94 19.61 -5.93
N VAL A 146 12.08 18.84 -6.60
CA VAL A 146 12.36 18.37 -7.98
C VAL A 146 12.33 19.54 -8.96
N VAL A 147 11.40 20.49 -8.80
CA VAL A 147 11.32 21.69 -9.64
C VAL A 147 12.57 22.56 -9.43
N LEU A 148 12.97 22.82 -8.19
CA LEU A 148 14.20 23.59 -7.89
C LEU A 148 15.47 22.95 -8.45
N ASN A 149 15.59 21.62 -8.39
CA ASN A 149 16.73 20.91 -8.99
C ASN A 149 16.71 20.91 -10.52
N SER A 150 15.52 20.98 -11.14
CA SER A 150 15.37 21.03 -12.60
C SER A 150 15.75 22.38 -13.21
N GLU A 151 15.69 23.46 -12.43
CA GLU A 151 16.09 24.80 -12.87
C GLU A 151 17.61 24.99 -12.90
N HIS A 152 18.37 24.30 -12.04
CA HIS A 152 19.84 24.36 -12.05
C HIS A 152 20.52 23.57 -13.18
N LEU A 153 19.78 22.72 -13.90
CA LEU A 153 20.31 21.90 -15.00
C LEU A 153 20.23 22.57 -16.38
N LYS A 154 19.62 23.77 -16.48
CA LYS A 154 19.44 24.49 -17.75
C LYS A 154 20.65 25.34 -18.18
N ASP A 155 21.66 25.51 -17.31
CA ASP A 155 22.80 26.41 -17.56
C ASP A 155 24.06 25.74 -18.13
N ARG A 156 23.96 24.52 -18.68
CA ARG A 156 25.08 23.83 -19.36
C ARG A 156 24.75 23.49 -20.81
N GLU A 157 24.74 24.50 -21.67
CA GLU A 157 24.83 24.33 -23.12
C GLU A 157 25.94 25.24 -23.68
N LEU A 158 26.82 24.66 -24.54
CA LEU A 158 28.02 25.17 -25.26
C LEU A 158 29.29 24.37 -24.88
N LEU A 159 30.12 23.81 -25.78
CA LEU A 159 30.34 23.96 -27.22
C LEU A 159 30.68 22.58 -27.84
N ILE A 160 30.23 22.30 -29.08
CA ILE A 160 30.93 21.38 -29.98
C ILE A 160 31.23 22.12 -31.28
N THR A 161 32.51 22.47 -31.46
CA THR A 161 33.07 22.96 -32.72
C THR A 161 33.66 21.81 -33.55
N ASN A 162 33.37 21.88 -34.84
CA ASN A 162 33.74 21.03 -35.97
C ASN A 162 35.15 20.39 -35.97
N GLY A 163 35.25 19.18 -36.52
CA GLY A 163 36.53 18.57 -36.95
C GLY A 163 36.37 17.19 -37.60
N SER A 164 36.63 17.14 -38.90
CA SER A 164 36.47 16.00 -39.84
C SER A 164 37.55 14.91 -39.69
N THR A 165 37.19 13.64 -39.91
CA THR A 165 37.82 12.67 -40.86
C THR A 165 37.16 11.30 -40.70
N GLY A 166 36.78 10.67 -41.82
CA GLY A 166 35.88 9.52 -41.85
C GLY A 166 36.53 8.14 -41.95
N THR A 167 35.68 7.11 -41.82
CA THR A 167 35.71 5.85 -42.58
C THR A 167 34.39 5.12 -42.33
N GLU A 168 33.70 4.70 -43.38
CA GLU A 168 32.53 3.82 -43.34
C GLU A 168 32.96 2.38 -42.99
N ILE A 169 32.14 1.65 -42.22
CA ILE A 169 31.82 0.22 -42.37
C ILE A 169 30.52 -0.06 -41.57
N GLU A 170 29.72 -0.96 -42.14
CA GLU A 170 28.29 -1.19 -41.95
C GLU A 170 27.81 -1.80 -40.61
N ALA A 171 26.58 -1.41 -40.30
CA ALA A 171 25.49 -2.04 -39.54
C ALA A 171 25.72 -3.36 -38.76
N ALA A 172 25.47 -3.29 -37.44
CA ALA A 172 24.85 -4.38 -36.68
C ALA A 172 23.78 -3.84 -35.73
N LYS A 173 22.60 -4.46 -35.79
CA LYS A 173 21.36 -4.15 -35.06
C LYS A 173 21.50 -4.35 -33.55
N GLY A 174 20.86 -3.48 -32.77
CA GLY A 174 20.56 -3.70 -31.35
C GLY A 174 20.24 -2.42 -30.58
N ASN A 175 19.00 -1.94 -30.65
CA ASN A 175 18.52 -0.89 -29.74
C ASN A 175 18.19 -1.54 -28.39
N ASP A 176 19.14 -1.54 -27.46
CA ASP A 176 18.88 -1.67 -26.03
C ASP A 176 19.33 -0.36 -25.36
N CYS A 177 18.37 0.53 -25.09
CA CYS A 177 18.63 1.71 -24.27
C CYS A 177 18.30 1.33 -22.82
N SER A 178 19.22 0.61 -22.19
CA SER A 178 19.23 0.46 -20.74
C SER A 178 19.71 1.77 -20.11
N MET A 179 18.77 2.62 -19.71
CA MET A 179 19.06 3.73 -18.80
C MET A 179 19.44 3.15 -17.44
N LYS A 180 20.76 2.98 -17.23
CA LYS A 180 21.33 2.73 -15.91
C LYS A 180 21.20 4.01 -15.09
N ILE A 181 20.19 4.07 -14.23
CA ILE A 181 20.16 5.05 -13.16
C ILE A 181 21.00 4.49 -12.01
N SER A 182 22.21 5.00 -11.90
CA SER A 182 23.06 4.86 -10.71
C SER A 182 22.37 5.62 -9.58
N VAL A 183 21.76 4.89 -8.64
CA VAL A 183 21.27 5.52 -7.40
C VAL A 183 22.44 5.52 -6.43
N ASP A 184 23.00 6.71 -6.19
CA ASP A 184 24.04 6.92 -5.18
C ASP A 184 23.58 6.34 -3.84
N LYS A 185 24.38 5.39 -3.34
CA LYS A 185 24.36 4.96 -1.95
C LYS A 185 24.89 6.12 -1.13
N ASP A 186 24.00 6.89 -0.50
CA ASP A 186 24.18 7.46 0.84
C ASP A 186 23.10 8.52 1.12
N VAL A 187 21.95 8.08 1.62
CA VAL A 187 21.08 8.93 2.43
C VAL A 187 20.96 8.26 3.79
N LYS A 188 21.85 8.67 4.71
CA LYS A 188 21.71 8.38 6.14
C LYS A 188 20.44 9.06 6.65
N LEU A 189 19.41 8.26 6.90
CA LEU A 189 18.22 8.68 7.64
C LEU A 189 18.58 8.80 9.12
N ASN A 190 18.94 10.01 9.56
CA ASN A 190 18.86 10.38 10.96
C ASN A 190 17.45 10.94 11.21
N GLY A 191 16.64 10.20 11.96
CA GLY A 191 15.32 10.63 12.42
C GLY A 191 14.93 9.79 13.63
N ASN A 192 14.75 10.47 14.75
CA ASN A 192 14.69 9.94 16.12
C ASN A 192 13.60 8.89 16.36
N SER A 193 13.89 8.05 17.36
CA SER A 193 13.00 7.08 17.99
C SER A 193 11.61 7.65 18.25
N CYS A 194 10.59 7.00 17.70
CA CYS A 194 9.21 7.17 18.10
C CYS A 194 8.66 5.83 18.58
N ASP A 195 7.99 5.91 19.72
CA ASP A 195 7.73 4.88 20.70
C ASP A 195 7.14 3.56 20.18
N GLU A 196 7.59 2.49 20.84
CA GLU A 196 7.06 1.14 20.78
C GLU A 196 5.58 1.15 21.21
N ASN A 197 4.65 1.11 20.26
CA ASN A 197 3.33 0.53 20.48
C ASN A 197 2.77 0.04 19.15
N GLU A 198 2.86 -1.28 18.98
CA GLU A 198 2.34 -2.04 17.85
C GLU A 198 0.82 -1.87 17.75
N LYS A 199 0.32 -1.61 16.53
CA LYS A 199 -1.08 -1.75 16.11
C LYS A 199 -1.12 -1.68 14.58
N ILE A 200 -2.04 -2.42 13.97
CA ILE A 200 -2.03 -2.82 12.54
C ILE A 200 -3.33 -2.34 11.90
N GLU A 201 -3.34 -2.18 10.58
CA GLU A 201 -4.55 -1.96 9.79
C GLU A 201 -5.08 -3.27 9.21
N GLU A 202 -6.42 -3.36 9.21
CA GLU A 202 -7.30 -4.24 8.42
C GLU A 202 -6.86 -5.69 8.24
N VAL A 203 -7.07 -6.49 9.28
CA VAL A 203 -7.05 -7.96 9.18
C VAL A 203 -8.17 -8.52 10.05
N THR A 204 -8.98 -9.41 9.48
CA THR A 204 -9.92 -10.23 10.24
C THR A 204 -9.24 -11.54 10.59
N PHE A 205 -9.27 -11.90 11.86
CA PHE A 205 -8.64 -13.08 12.43
C PHE A 205 -9.69 -14.11 12.80
N SER A 206 -9.46 -15.38 12.50
CA SER A 206 -10.18 -16.50 13.08
C SER A 206 -9.20 -17.39 13.82
N LYS A 207 -9.49 -17.83 15.05
CA LYS A 207 -8.57 -18.73 15.77
C LYS A 207 -8.43 -20.07 15.05
N ASN A 208 -7.21 -20.62 15.04
CA ASN A 208 -6.97 -21.99 14.57
C ASN A 208 -7.45 -22.98 15.65
N GLU A 209 -8.39 -23.86 15.31
CA GLU A 209 -8.68 -25.04 16.14
C GLU A 209 -7.58 -26.09 15.89
N THR A 210 -6.59 -26.15 16.78
CA THR A 210 -5.68 -27.29 16.82
C THR A 210 -6.40 -28.47 17.46
N GLY A 211 -6.78 -29.46 16.64
CA GLY A 211 -7.14 -30.81 17.09
C GLY A 211 -5.92 -31.68 17.36
#